data_AF-A0A8T2ZGV2-F1
#
_entry.id   AF-A0A8T2ZGV2-F1
#
_cell.length_a   1.000
_cell.length_b   1.000
_cell.length_c   1.000
_cell.angle_alpha   90.00
_cell.angle_beta   90.00
_cell.angle_gamma   90.00
#
_symmetry.space_group_name_H-M   'P 1'
#
loop_
_entity.id
_entity.type
_entity.pdbx_description
1 polymer ?
#
loop_
_entity_poly.entity_id
_entity_poly.type
_entity_poly.pdbx_seq_one_letter_code
_entity_poly.pdbx_strand_id
1 'polypeptide(L)' 'SKGSISTPRGTTKVDLSKLEVAALWRYWRHFNLVDSIPNPSKEQLIDVVQRHFMSQQMDELQVIVGFVKAAKRLKTVCK' A
#
# COMPACT_ATOMS: atom_id res chain seq x y z
N SER A 1 6.76 27.01 30.48
CA SER A 1 6.65 25.62 29.98
C SER A 1 5.31 25.41 29.31
N LYS A 2 5.30 25.35 27.98
CA LYS A 2 4.08 25.07 27.20
C LYS A 2 4.07 23.56 26.95
N GLY A 3 3.23 22.85 27.69
CA GLY A 3 3.13 21.39 27.61
C GLY A 3 2.70 20.97 26.22
N SER A 4 3.53 20.17 25.56
CA SER A 4 3.22 19.50 24.31
C SER A 4 2.06 18.54 24.54
N ILE A 5 0.91 18.84 23.93
CA ILE A 5 -0.24 17.94 23.89
C ILE A 5 0.15 16.76 23.01
N SER A 6 0.49 15.63 23.64
CA SER A 6 0.60 14.35 22.96
C SER A 6 -0.81 13.94 22.55
N THR A 7 -1.17 14.18 21.30
CA THR A 7 -2.31 13.50 20.70
C THR A 7 -2.08 12.00 20.87
N PRO A 8 -3.08 11.23 21.35
CA PRO A 8 -2.94 9.79 21.38
C PRO A 8 -2.75 9.37 19.93
N ARG A 9 -1.53 8.93 19.61
CA ARG A 9 -1.16 8.42 18.30
C ARG A 9 -1.92 7.12 18.13
N GLY A 10 -3.20 7.23 17.76
CA GLY A 10 -3.98 6.10 17.29
C GLY A 10 -3.15 5.45 16.21
N THR A 11 -2.78 4.19 16.40
CA THR A 11 -2.02 3.46 15.40
C THR A 11 -2.86 3.45 14.14
N THR A 12 -2.51 4.26 13.14
CA THR A 12 -3.18 4.29 11.84
C THR A 12 -2.81 3.00 11.12
N LYS A 13 -3.54 1.92 11.43
CA LYS A 13 -3.39 0.64 10.74
C LYS A 13 -4.06 0.76 9.37
N VAL A 14 -3.31 0.42 8.33
CA VAL A 14 -3.85 0.32 6.97
C VAL A 14 -4.72 -0.94 6.90
N ASP A 15 -5.99 -0.76 6.56
CA ASP A 15 -6.93 -1.86 6.38
C ASP A 15 -7.05 -2.22 4.90
N LEU A 16 -6.37 -3.30 4.51
CA LEU A 16 -6.33 -3.79 3.13
C LEU A 16 -7.60 -4.54 2.71
N SER A 17 -8.48 -4.89 3.67
CA SER A 17 -9.76 -5.55 3.35
C SER A 17 -10.71 -4.65 2.55
N LYS A 18 -10.50 -3.33 2.67
CA LYS A 18 -11.21 -2.27 1.95
C LYS A 18 -10.85 -2.17 0.47
N LEU A 19 -9.77 -2.83 0.04
CA LEU A 19 -9.41 -2.89 -1.37
C LEU A 19 -10.30 -3.87 -2.13
N GLU A 20 -10.61 -3.50 -3.36
CA GLU A 20 -11.23 -4.42 -4.32
C GLU A 20 -10.30 -5.62 -4.58
N VAL A 21 -10.89 -6.78 -4.85
CA VAL A 21 -10.15 -8.00 -5.20
C VAL A 21 -9.22 -7.74 -6.38
N ALA A 22 -9.66 -6.99 -7.39
CA ALA A 22 -8.83 -6.62 -8.54
C ALA A 22 -7.59 -5.78 -8.16
N ALA A 23 -7.68 -4.91 -7.14
CA ALA A 23 -6.52 -4.16 -6.65
C ALA A 23 -5.52 -5.08 -5.93
N LEU A 24 -6.01 -6.01 -5.12
CA LEU A 24 -5.18 -7.02 -4.47
C LEU A 24 -4.45 -7.91 -5.49
N TRP A 25 -5.15 -8.36 -6.54
CA TRP A 25 -4.53 -9.13 -7.64
C TRP A 25 -3.46 -8.33 -8.39
N ARG A 26 -3.69 -7.04 -8.65
CA ARG A 26 -2.69 -6.17 -9.28
C ARG A 26 -1.43 -6.06 -8.42
N TYR A 27 -1.59 -5.91 -7.10
CA TYR A 27 -0.46 -5.89 -6.18
C TYR A 27 0.29 -7.23 -6.17
N TRP A 28 -0.45 -8.33 -6.01
CA TRP A 28 0.09 -9.69 -5.98
C TRP A 28 0.92 -10.01 -7.23
N ARG A 29 0.40 -9.67 -8.42
CA ARG A 29 1.11 -9.85 -9.69
C ARG A 29 2.30 -8.90 -9.84
N HIS A 30 2.18 -7.65 -9.42
CA HIS A 30 3.25 -6.66 -9.57
C HIS A 30 4.51 -7.05 -8.79
N PHE A 31 4.34 -7.62 -7.60
CA PHE A 31 5.44 -8.07 -6.74
C PHE A 31 5.78 -9.56 -6.93
N ASN A 32 5.22 -10.21 -7.96
CA ASN A 32 5.45 -11.63 -8.27
C ASN A 32 5.26 -12.57 -7.06
N LEU A 33 4.21 -12.36 -6.26
CA LEU A 33 3.91 -13.18 -5.08
C LEU A 33 3.28 -14.56 -5.45
N VAL A 34 3.46 -14.98 -6.70
CA VAL A 34 2.73 -16.08 -7.40
C VAL A 34 3.05 -17.46 -6.83
N ASP A 35 4.23 -17.63 -6.24
CA ASP A 35 4.68 -18.91 -5.68
C ASP A 35 3.92 -19.33 -4.40
N SER A 36 2.96 -18.51 -3.94
CA SER A 36 2.28 -18.73 -2.67
C SER A 36 1.11 -19.72 -2.78
N ILE A 37 0.20 -19.56 -3.75
CA ILE A 37 -1.08 -20.32 -3.88
C ILE A 37 -1.61 -20.18 -5.33
N PRO A 38 -2.03 -21.25 -6.03
CA PRO A 38 -2.45 -21.19 -7.45
C PRO A 38 -3.81 -20.51 -7.69
N ASN A 39 -4.70 -20.44 -6.70
CA ASN A 39 -5.98 -19.73 -6.78
C ASN A 39 -6.41 -19.22 -5.40
N PRO A 40 -5.81 -18.13 -4.90
CA PRO A 40 -6.07 -17.65 -3.55
C PRO A 40 -7.47 -17.03 -3.40
N SER A 41 -8.10 -17.26 -2.24
CA SER A 41 -9.31 -16.53 -1.82
C SER A 41 -8.99 -15.06 -1.55
N LYS A 42 -10.03 -14.23 -1.38
CA LYS A 42 -9.84 -12.82 -0.99
C LYS A 42 -9.09 -12.70 0.33
N GLU A 43 -9.41 -13.50 1.35
CA GLU A 43 -8.70 -13.45 2.63
C GLU A 43 -7.23 -13.83 2.48
N GLN A 44 -6.94 -14.85 1.68
CA GLN A 44 -5.56 -15.28 1.41
C GLN A 44 -4.77 -14.20 0.67
N LEU A 45 -5.38 -13.50 -0.30
CA LEU A 45 -4.76 -12.35 -0.95
C LEU A 45 -4.46 -11.23 0.06
N ILE A 46 -5.39 -10.92 0.96
CA ILE A 46 -5.18 -9.90 1.98
C ILE A 46 -4.00 -10.28 2.87
N ASP A 47 -3.94 -11.52 3.38
CA ASP A 47 -2.86 -11.98 4.24
C ASP A 47 -1.48 -11.87 3.57
N VAL A 48 -1.37 -12.38 2.34
CA VAL A 48 -0.11 -12.34 1.56
C VAL A 48 0.32 -10.90 1.26
N VAL A 49 -0.62 -10.06 0.78
CA VAL A 49 -0.35 -8.65 0.47
C VAL A 49 0.02 -7.88 1.73
N GLN A 50 -0.67 -8.11 2.85
CA GLN A 50 -0.40 -7.44 4.12
C GLN A 50 1.00 -7.78 4.64
N ARG A 51 1.35 -9.07 4.67
CA ARG A 51 2.67 -9.52 5.09
C ARG A 51 3.78 -8.88 4.23
N HIS A 52 3.61 -8.91 2.92
CA HIS A 52 4.56 -8.30 2.00
C HIS A 52 4.65 -6.78 2.21
N PHE A 53 3.52 -6.08 2.26
CA PHE A 53 3.45 -4.64 2.45
C PHE A 53 4.13 -4.18 3.74
N MET A 54 3.93 -4.92 4.85
CA MET A 54 4.55 -4.63 6.14
C MET A 54 6.06 -4.90 6.16
N SER A 55 6.55 -5.82 5.32
CA SER A 55 7.99 -6.11 5.20
C SER A 55 8.75 -5.17 4.24
N GLN A 56 8.04 -4.35 3.47
CA GLN A 56 8.68 -3.43 2.54
C GLN A 56 9.52 -2.40 3.27
N GLN A 57 10.78 -2.27 2.84
CA GLN A 57 11.63 -1.14 3.20
C GLN A 57 11.76 -0.24 1.97
N MET A 58 11.47 1.04 2.12
CA MET A 58 11.47 1.99 1.02
C MET A 58 12.20 3.26 1.42
N ASP A 59 12.89 3.88 0.46
CA ASP A 59 13.45 5.22 0.62
C ASP A 59 12.31 6.25 0.56
N GLU A 60 12.13 6.98 1.66
CA GLU A 60 11.04 7.94 1.81
C GLU A 60 11.08 9.04 0.73
N LEU A 61 12.26 9.57 0.44
CA LEU A 61 12.43 10.64 -0.54
C LEU A 61 12.10 10.14 -1.95
N GLN A 62 12.56 8.95 -2.33
CA GLN A 62 12.24 8.32 -3.62
C GLN A 62 10.74 8.07 -3.78
N VAL A 63 10.08 7.55 -2.73
CA VAL A 63 8.63 7.30 -2.76
C VAL A 63 7.85 8.61 -2.93
N ILE A 64 8.18 9.65 -2.15
CA ILE A 64 7.50 10.95 -2.23
C ILE A 64 7.72 11.60 -3.60
N VAL A 65 8.97 11.65 -4.08
CA VAL A 65 9.30 12.22 -5.40
C VAL A 65 8.61 11.45 -6.52
N GLY A 66 8.66 10.11 -6.48
CA GLY A 66 8.00 9.24 -7.44
C GLY A 66 6.49 9.44 -7.47
N PHE A 67 5.85 9.52 -6.31
CA PHE A 67 4.42 9.80 -6.17
C PHE A 67 4.04 11.16 -6.77
N VAL A 68 4.75 12.23 -6.40
CA VAL A 68 4.49 13.58 -6.92
C VAL A 68 4.65 13.64 -8.45
N LYS A 69 5.68 12.98 -9.00
CA LYS A 69 5.90 12.90 -10.45
C LYS A 69 4.75 12.18 -11.15
N ALA A 70 4.30 11.05 -10.62
CA ALA A 70 3.17 10.31 -11.17
C ALA A 70 1.85 11.10 -11.11
N ALA A 71 1.56 11.72 -9.96
CA ALA A 71 0.35 12.52 -9.76
C ALA A 71 0.30 13.76 -10.67
N LYS A 72 1.45 14.40 -10.93
CA LYS A 72 1.55 15.51 -11.90
C LYS A 72 1.25 15.06 -13.33
N ARG A 73 1.70 13.86 -13.73
CA ARG A 73 1.40 13.29 -15.06
C ARG A 73 -0.07 12.91 -15.22
N LEU A 74 -0.76 12.52 -14.14
CA LEU A 74 -2.19 12.22 -14.21
C LEU A 74 -3.02 13.43 -14.66
N LYS A 75 -2.62 14.65 -14.25
CA LYS A 75 -3.28 15.90 -14.66
C LYS A 75 -3.18 16.19 -16.16
N THR A 76 -2.25 15.55 -16.89
CA THR A 76 -2.07 15.78 -18.33
C THR A 76 -2.75 14.72 -19.20
N VAL A 77 -3.15 13.58 -18.63
CA VAL A 77 -3.78 12.47 -19.37
C VAL A 77 -5.31 12.56 -19.37
N CYS A 78 -5.91 13.23 -18.38
CA CYS A 78 -7.34 13.56 -18.38
C CYS A 78 -7.61 14.87 -19.14
N LYS A 79 -7.41 14.86 -20.45
CA LYS A 79 -7.88 15.92 -21.38
C LYS A 79 -8.89 15.33 -22.36
#